data_AF-A0A7J6CW57-F1
#
_entry.id   AF-A0A7J6CW57-F1
#
_cell.length_a   1.000
_cell.length_b   1.000
_cell.length_c   1.000
_cell.angle_alpha   90.00
_cell.angle_beta   90.00
_cell.angle_gamma   90.00
#
_symmetry.space_group_name_H-M   'P 1'
#
loop_
_entity.id
_entity.type
_entity.pdbx_description
1 polymer ?
#
loop_
_entity_poly.entity_id
_entity_poly.type
_entity_poly.pdbx_seq_one_letter_code
_entity_poly.pdbx_strand_id
1 'polypeptide(L)' 'MPIESTTEVPEESEAETENPRREQKVAWSNAEITAVMKHFKGHITKGKLATLTECQQCKTAEDPVLDIGKGVSP' A
#
# COMPACT_ATOMS: atom_id res chain seq x y z
N MET A 1 -30.38 38.94 -26.96
CA MET A 1 -29.14 39.59 -27.43
C MET A 1 -28.75 40.64 -26.40
N PRO A 2 -27.48 41.01 -26.26
CA PRO A 2 -26.33 40.24 -25.78
C PRO A 2 -25.78 40.87 -24.47
N ILE A 3 -24.97 40.14 -23.69
CA ILE A 3 -23.99 40.79 -22.82
C ILE A 3 -22.60 40.35 -23.27
N GLU A 4 -21.95 41.28 -23.95
CA GLU A 4 -20.49 41.37 -23.96
C GLU A 4 -20.03 41.66 -22.52
N SER A 5 -19.04 40.93 -22.04
CA SER A 5 -18.06 41.36 -21.03
C SER A 5 -17.17 40.16 -20.76
N THR A 6 -16.02 40.12 -21.40
CA THR A 6 -14.77 40.71 -20.94
C THR A 6 -13.97 39.68 -20.15
N THR A 7 -12.78 39.45 -20.69
CA THR A 7 -11.62 38.84 -20.07
C THR A 7 -11.52 39.14 -18.58
N GLU A 8 -11.29 38.12 -17.77
CA GLU A 8 -10.17 38.12 -16.83
C GLU A 8 -9.87 36.69 -16.39
N VAL A 9 -8.66 36.25 -16.72
CA VAL A 9 -7.93 35.24 -15.98
C VAL A 9 -7.67 35.76 -14.56
N PRO A 10 -7.86 34.93 -13.54
CA PRO A 10 -6.75 34.72 -12.61
C PRO A 10 -6.55 33.21 -12.45
N GLU A 11 -5.40 32.73 -12.86
CA GLU A 11 -4.23 32.66 -11.96
C GLU A 11 -4.37 31.41 -11.09
N GLU A 12 -3.68 30.40 -11.59
CA GLU A 12 -2.99 29.36 -10.83
C GLU A 12 -2.88 29.67 -9.34
N SER A 13 -3.63 28.92 -8.55
CA SER A 13 -3.21 28.56 -7.20
C SER A 13 -3.71 27.16 -6.99
N GLU A 14 -2.87 26.26 -7.50
CA GLU A 14 -2.69 24.88 -7.11
C GLU A 14 -2.64 24.76 -5.58
N ALA A 15 -3.82 24.85 -4.95
CA ALA A 15 -4.04 24.28 -3.65
C ALA A 15 -4.22 22.78 -3.87
N GLU A 16 -3.10 22.09 -4.11
CA GLU A 16 -2.98 20.66 -3.89
C GLU A 16 -3.25 20.43 -2.41
N THR A 17 -4.54 20.29 -2.10
CA THR A 17 -4.98 19.79 -0.81
C THR A 17 -4.53 18.34 -0.77
N GLU A 18 -3.32 18.12 -0.26
CA GLU A 18 -2.83 16.82 0.15
C GLU A 18 -3.93 16.18 0.98
N ASN A 19 -4.63 15.23 0.38
CA ASN A 19 -5.57 14.38 1.06
C ASN A 19 -4.74 13.20 1.60
N PRO A 20 -4.38 13.16 2.89
CA PRO A 20 -3.57 12.08 3.47
C PRO A 20 -4.29 10.72 3.45
N ARG A 21 -5.53 10.63 2.95
CA ARG A 21 -6.27 9.37 2.77
C ARG A 21 -6.05 8.69 1.43
N ARG A 22 -5.12 9.14 0.59
CA ARG A 22 -4.55 8.23 -0.40
C ARG A 22 -3.63 7.29 0.35
N GLU A 23 -4.21 6.30 1.03
CA GLU A 23 -3.50 5.13 1.54
C GLU A 23 -2.73 4.58 0.35
N GLN A 24 -1.45 4.95 0.26
CA GLN A 24 -0.55 4.36 -0.70
C GLN A 24 -0.61 2.88 -0.40
N LYS A 25 -1.22 2.12 -1.32
CA LYS A 25 -1.29 0.67 -1.20
C LYS A 25 0.15 0.22 -1.04
N VAL A 26 0.52 -0.19 0.17
CA VAL A 26 1.89 -0.60 0.48
C VAL A 26 2.19 -1.75 -0.47
N ALA A 27 3.05 -1.47 -1.44
CA ALA A 27 3.50 -2.47 -2.38
C ALA A 27 4.39 -3.42 -1.60
N TRP A 28 4.10 -4.71 -1.68
CA TRP A 28 4.91 -5.72 -1.00
C TRP A 28 6.29 -5.75 -1.64
N SER A 29 7.32 -5.75 -0.81
CA SER A 29 8.69 -5.98 -1.22
C SER A 29 8.85 -7.40 -1.77
N ASN A 30 9.88 -7.62 -2.61
CA ASN A 30 10.20 -8.96 -3.11
C ASN A 30 10.47 -9.97 -1.98
N ALA A 31 10.99 -9.49 -0.85
CA ALA A 31 11.27 -10.32 0.31
C ALA A 31 9.96 -10.78 0.97
N GLU A 32 8.99 -9.87 1.16
CA GLU A 32 7.64 -10.21 1.65
C GLU A 32 6.92 -11.19 0.73
N ILE A 33 6.96 -10.94 -0.59
CA ILE A 33 6.37 -11.85 -1.59
C ILE A 33 7.02 -13.24 -1.50
N THR A 34 8.34 -13.30 -1.36
CA THR A 34 9.07 -14.57 -1.26
C THR A 34 8.71 -15.32 0.03
N ALA A 35 8.64 -14.63 1.17
CA ALA A 35 8.25 -15.20 2.45
C ALA A 35 6.83 -15.79 2.39
N VAL A 36 5.87 -15.03 1.86
CA VAL A 36 4.48 -15.48 1.70
C VAL A 36 4.39 -16.65 0.72
N MET A 37 5.08 -16.59 -0.41
CA MET A 37 5.08 -17.69 -1.38
C MET A 37 5.73 -18.94 -0.79
N LYS A 38 6.81 -18.82 0.00
CA LYS A 38 7.47 -19.95 0.64
C LYS A 38 6.55 -20.67 1.64
N HIS A 39 5.79 -19.93 2.45
CA HIS A 39 4.88 -20.53 3.45
C HIS A 39 3.52 -20.93 2.88
N PHE A 40 2.93 -20.12 2.00
CA PHE A 40 1.54 -20.27 1.57
C PHE A 40 1.35 -20.79 0.15
N LYS A 41 2.41 -21.09 -0.63
CA LYS A 41 2.24 -21.63 -1.99
C LYS A 41 1.33 -22.86 -2.05
N GLY A 42 1.40 -23.75 -1.06
CA GLY A 42 0.51 -24.91 -0.99
C GLY A 42 -0.96 -24.55 -0.79
N HIS A 43 -1.23 -23.48 -0.04
CA HIS A 43 -2.58 -22.95 0.19
C HIS A 43 -3.12 -22.23 -1.05
N ILE A 44 -2.30 -21.37 -1.64
CA ILE A 44 -2.63 -20.61 -2.87
C ILE A 44 -2.94 -21.57 -4.02
N THR A 45 -2.09 -22.56 -4.26
CA THR A 45 -2.26 -23.53 -5.36
C THR A 45 -3.50 -24.43 -5.18
N LYS A 46 -3.88 -24.72 -3.92
CA LYS A 46 -5.07 -25.53 -3.60
C LYS A 46 -6.34 -24.69 -3.45
N GLY A 47 -6.25 -23.36 -3.55
CA GLY A 47 -7.38 -22.45 -3.29
C GLY A 47 -7.89 -22.52 -1.84
N LYS A 48 -6.99 -22.78 -0.88
CA LYS A 48 -7.32 -22.88 0.56
C LYS A 48 -6.83 -21.65 1.31
N LEU A 49 -7.57 -21.27 2.34
CA LEU A 49 -7.15 -20.24 3.29
C LEU A 49 -6.20 -20.84 4.31
N ALA A 50 -5.13 -20.11 4.62
CA ALA A 50 -4.29 -20.43 5.76
C ALA A 50 -5.03 -20.18 7.07
N THR A 51 -4.75 -21.00 8.08
CA THR A 51 -5.25 -20.81 9.44
C THR A 51 -4.49 -19.69 10.14
N LEU A 52 -5.08 -19.11 11.20
CA LEU A 52 -4.42 -18.09 12.02
C LEU A 52 -3.07 -18.56 12.59
N THR A 53 -2.97 -19.83 12.96
CA THR A 53 -1.73 -20.43 13.46
C THR A 53 -0.64 -20.44 12.40
N GLU A 54 -0.96 -20.78 11.15
CA GLU A 54 0.00 -20.76 10.04
C GLU A 54 0.44 -19.33 9.69
N CYS A 55 -0.47 -18.36 9.78
CA CYS A 55 -0.13 -16.95 9.65
C CYS A 55 0.85 -16.49 10.75
N GLN A 56 0.60 -16.88 12.00
CA GLN A 56 1.48 -16.52 13.12
C GLN A 56 2.86 -17.18 12.99
N GLN A 57 2.92 -18.43 12.51
CA GLN A 57 4.18 -19.12 12.23
C GLN A 57 4.97 -18.43 11.12
N CYS A 58 4.33 -18.03 10.02
CA CYS A 58 4.99 -17.26 8.97
C CYS A 58 5.54 -15.94 9.53
N LYS A 59 4.77 -15.25 10.38
CA LYS A 59 5.19 -13.99 10.99
C LYS A 59 6.43 -14.18 11.88
N THR A 60 6.45 -15.19 12.73
CA THR A 60 7.59 -15.47 13.61
C THR A 60 8.82 -16.00 12.84
N ALA A 61 8.60 -16.81 11.80
CA ALA A 61 9.69 -17.40 11.00
C ALA A 61 10.37 -16.39 10.07
N GLU A 62 9.61 -15.40 9.59
CA GLU A 62 10.05 -14.39 8.63
C GLU A 62 10.04 -12.98 9.27
N ASP A 63 10.09 -12.90 10.61
CA ASP A 63 10.11 -11.67 11.42
C ASP A 63 11.14 -10.63 10.92
N PRO A 64 12.40 -10.98 10.57
CA PRO A 64 13.34 -10.01 10.00
C PRO A 64 13.02 -9.54 8.57
N VAL A 65 12.13 -10.23 7.86
CA VAL A 65 11.73 -9.91 6.46
C VAL A 65 10.45 -9.08 6.43
N LEU A 66 9.56 -9.26 7.41
CA LEU A 66 8.28 -8.56 7.50
C LEU A 66 8.32 -7.29 8.37
N ASP A 67 9.43 -7.03 9.08
CA ASP A 67 9.62 -5.81 9.90
C ASP A 67 10.05 -4.56 9.10
N ILE A 68 10.24 -4.68 7.78
CA ILE A 68 10.68 -3.57 6.93
C ILE A 68 9.45 -2.75 6.51
N GLY A 69 8.95 -1.94 7.44
CA GLY A 69 7.81 -1.05 7.17
C GLY A 69 7.42 -0.09 8.30
N LYS A 70 8.07 -0.14 9.46
CA LYS A 70 7.96 0.91 10.47
C LYS A 70 9.28 1.64 10.53
N GLY A 71 9.27 2.87 10.01
CA GLY A 71 10.36 3.81 10.17
C GLY A 71 10.80 3.84 11.63
N VAL A 72 12.00 3.34 11.88
CA VAL A 72 12.83 3.82 12.98
C VAL A 72 13.31 5.19 12.51
N SER A 73 12.47 6.20 12.70
CA SER A 73 12.96 7.57 12.80
C SER A 73 13.80 7.64 14.09
N PRO A 74 15.02 8.20 14.04
CA PRO A 74 15.86 8.39 15.21
C PRO A 74 15.22 9.31 16.26
#